data_AF-A0A7S0W395-F1
#
_entry.id   AF-A0A7S0W395-F1
#
_cell.length_a   1.000
_cell.length_b   1.000
_cell.length_c   1.000
_cell.angle_alpha   90.00
_cell.angle_beta   90.00
_cell.angle_gamma   90.00
#
_symmetry.space_group_name_H-M   'P 1'
#
loop_
_entity.id
_entity.type
_entity.pdbx_description
1 polymer ?
#
loop_
_entity_poly.entity_id
_entity_poly.type
_entity_poly.pdbx_seq_one_letter_code
_entity_poly.pdbx_strand_id
1 'polypeptide(L)'
;TLSAVRGAVTGTGYGPGGNFVVRGEMEGSSRVELETVGQDGAKATLKGQITGKKMEGVWVRGVEVGNFTLHRTKRAPMPPLAFSRVNRGYIRFAGRSVVFTGTNQIGVVQAEKPLTAESPYYEVQVLDKGRDCAIAVGVAHRDYPLDQMPGWRNGSIAYHMDDGKLFFQRGQGSRFGEKCGQGDVVGCGVELSERGDSIVSVYWTRNGELVGRELCVSSLQLPLYASVALHSHGERVLIFEAPPPPSLGRDAVEFVNSSGHPVKLGTDRGCTHLYYCGQRAGVGRPDATCGPNSGPQCPSCEVFQEYVVSRATSGDG
;
A
#
# COMPACT_ATOMS: atom_id res chain seq x y z
N THR A 1 9.85 -5.12 9.41
CA THR A 1 9.83 -6.43 10.10
C THR A 1 11.24 -6.91 10.38
N LEU A 2 11.66 -6.87 11.65
CA LEU A 2 12.94 -7.44 12.09
C LEU A 2 12.67 -8.73 12.88
N SER A 3 13.35 -9.80 12.51
CA SER A 3 13.44 -11.10 13.19
C SER A 3 14.83 -11.23 13.81
N ALA A 4 14.90 -11.50 15.11
CA ALA A 4 16.16 -11.74 15.81
C ALA A 4 16.23 -13.19 16.29
N VAL A 5 17.25 -13.93 15.86
CA VAL A 5 17.53 -15.29 16.33
C VAL A 5 19.02 -15.38 16.66
N ARG A 6 19.35 -15.74 17.91
CA ARG A 6 20.72 -16.06 18.38
C ARG A 6 21.81 -15.05 17.95
N GLY A 7 21.61 -13.76 18.24
CA GLY A 7 22.61 -12.71 17.97
C GLY A 7 22.62 -12.18 16.52
N ALA A 8 21.89 -12.80 15.60
CA ALA A 8 21.69 -12.29 14.25
C ALA A 8 20.33 -11.59 14.11
N VAL A 9 20.31 -10.43 13.48
CA VAL A 9 19.11 -9.67 13.13
C VAL A 9 18.91 -9.74 11.62
N THR A 10 17.75 -10.26 11.21
CA THR A 10 17.33 -10.33 9.79
C THR A 10 15.98 -9.70 9.63
N GLY A 11 15.76 -8.91 8.59
CA GLY A 11 14.46 -8.27 8.42
C GLY A 11 14.27 -7.53 7.12
N THR A 12 13.06 -7.02 6.92
CA THR A 12 12.69 -6.16 5.80
C THR A 12 12.15 -4.86 6.38
N GLY A 13 12.76 -3.71 6.09
CA GLY A 13 12.27 -2.41 6.57
C GLY A 13 11.89 -1.49 5.42
N TYR A 14 11.14 -0.45 5.78
CA TYR A 14 10.78 0.67 4.90
C TYR A 14 11.48 1.92 5.43
N GLY A 15 12.02 2.71 4.52
CA GLY A 15 12.67 3.98 4.82
C GLY A 15 13.18 4.64 3.54
N PRO A 16 13.90 5.75 3.70
CA PRO A 16 14.54 6.45 2.59
C PRO A 16 15.41 5.56 1.73
N GLY A 17 15.04 5.41 0.46
CA GLY A 17 15.70 4.53 -0.51
C GLY A 17 15.03 3.19 -0.81
N GLY A 18 13.84 2.90 -0.28
CA GLY A 18 13.02 1.73 -0.67
C GLY A 18 13.16 0.51 0.25
N ASN A 19 12.85 -0.67 -0.28
CA ASN A 19 12.82 -1.92 0.50
C ASN A 19 14.23 -2.38 0.82
N PHE A 20 14.58 -2.46 2.09
CA PHE A 20 15.88 -2.93 2.51
C PHE A 20 15.83 -4.28 3.22
N VAL A 21 16.72 -5.18 2.80
CA VAL A 21 17.03 -6.40 3.54
C VAL A 21 18.05 -6.07 4.60
N VAL A 22 17.66 -6.27 5.85
CA VAL A 22 18.48 -6.07 7.03
C VAL A 22 19.27 -7.35 7.30
N ARG A 23 20.60 -7.24 7.38
CA ARG A 23 21.48 -8.26 7.95
C ARG A 23 22.46 -7.59 8.92
N GLY A 24 22.57 -8.11 10.14
CA GLY A 24 23.57 -7.64 11.08
C GLY A 24 23.66 -8.46 12.35
N GLU A 25 24.68 -8.17 13.15
CA GLU A 25 24.97 -8.82 14.42
C GLU A 25 24.63 -7.88 15.59
N MET A 26 24.11 -8.43 16.69
CA MET A 26 23.94 -7.68 17.93
C MET A 26 25.31 -7.47 18.59
N GLU A 27 25.73 -6.21 18.69
CA GLU A 27 26.91 -5.84 19.45
C GLU A 27 26.47 -5.45 20.88
N GLY A 28 26.67 -6.36 21.84
CA GLY A 28 26.17 -6.21 23.21
C GLY A 28 24.65 -6.40 23.35
N SER A 29 24.06 -5.88 24.44
CA SER A 29 22.64 -6.14 24.80
C SER A 29 21.62 -5.21 24.11
N SER A 30 22.06 -4.21 23.33
CA SER A 30 21.14 -3.21 22.77
C SER A 30 21.61 -2.46 21.51
N ARG A 31 22.85 -2.62 21.01
CA ARG A 31 23.29 -1.92 19.79
C ARG A 31 23.28 -2.87 18.60
N VAL A 32 22.86 -2.36 17.45
CA VAL A 32 22.82 -3.13 16.19
C VAL A 32 23.31 -2.24 15.07
N GLU A 33 24.27 -2.78 14.32
CA GLU A 33 24.71 -2.25 13.03
C GLU A 33 24.19 -3.18 11.93
N LEU A 34 23.49 -2.61 10.96
CA LEU A 34 22.86 -3.35 9.87
C LEU A 34 23.33 -2.77 8.56
N GLU A 35 23.71 -3.63 7.62
CA GLU A 35 23.89 -3.22 6.24
C GLU A 35 22.61 -3.50 5.46
N THR A 36 22.23 -2.54 4.63
CA THR A 36 21.14 -2.63 3.69
C THR A 36 21.65 -2.37 2.29
N VAL A 37 21.02 -3.01 1.30
CA VAL A 37 21.31 -2.82 -0.12
C VAL A 37 20.02 -2.38 -0.78
N GLY A 38 20.02 -1.17 -1.35
CA GLY A 38 18.92 -0.64 -2.15
C GLY A 38 18.79 -1.38 -3.48
N GLN A 39 17.66 -1.20 -4.17
CA GLN A 39 17.40 -1.86 -5.46
C GLN A 39 18.38 -1.42 -6.56
N ASP A 40 19.02 -0.27 -6.40
CA ASP A 40 20.09 0.26 -7.27
C ASP A 40 21.48 -0.24 -6.89
N GLY A 41 21.58 -1.16 -5.92
CA GLY A 41 22.85 -1.71 -5.42
C GLY A 41 23.58 -0.79 -4.45
N ALA A 42 23.06 0.40 -4.13
CA ALA A 42 23.65 1.26 -3.15
C ALA A 42 23.54 0.66 -1.75
N LYS A 43 24.63 0.72 -0.99
CA LYS A 43 24.65 0.26 0.40
C LYS A 43 24.29 1.39 1.33
N ALA A 44 23.47 1.10 2.34
CA ALA A 44 23.30 1.96 3.48
C ALA A 44 23.60 1.19 4.77
N THR A 45 24.11 1.90 5.77
CA THR A 45 24.43 1.36 7.08
C THR A 45 23.46 1.96 8.09
N LEU A 46 22.68 1.14 8.78
CA LEU A 46 21.83 1.55 9.88
C LEU A 46 22.54 1.24 11.20
N LYS A 47 22.76 2.27 12.01
CA LYS A 47 23.29 2.15 13.37
C LYS A 47 22.21 2.55 14.34
N GLY A 48 21.76 1.63 15.17
CA GLY A 48 20.68 1.92 16.11
C GLY A 48 20.82 1.22 17.45
N GLN A 49 20.04 1.72 18.40
CA GLN A 49 19.87 1.15 19.72
C GLN A 49 18.46 0.57 19.84
N ILE A 50 18.38 -0.68 20.29
CA ILE A 50 17.14 -1.36 20.66
C ILE A 50 16.76 -0.88 22.06
N THR A 51 15.61 -0.22 22.17
CA THR A 51 15.00 0.18 23.44
C THR A 51 13.59 -0.43 23.55
N GLY A 52 13.45 -1.46 24.38
CA GLY A 52 12.16 -2.12 24.64
C GLY A 52 11.48 -2.69 23.38
N LYS A 53 10.52 -1.96 22.80
CA LYS A 53 9.70 -2.36 21.63
C LYS A 53 10.09 -1.65 20.32
N LYS A 54 11.13 -0.83 20.30
CA LYS A 54 11.58 -0.10 19.11
C LYS A 54 13.10 -0.15 18.99
N MET A 55 13.58 0.01 17.77
CA MET A 55 14.97 0.27 17.44
C MET A 55 15.02 1.67 16.85
N GLU A 56 15.89 2.52 17.37
CA GLU A 56 16.04 3.89 16.91
C GLU A 56 17.49 4.14 16.59
N GLY A 57 17.74 4.92 15.55
CA GLY A 57 19.11 5.09 15.09
C GLY A 57 19.25 6.03 13.92
N VAL A 58 20.45 5.99 13.36
CA VAL A 58 20.87 6.79 12.22
C VAL A 58 21.17 5.84 11.06
N TRP A 59 20.70 6.16 9.87
CA TRP A 59 21.12 5.50 8.65
C TRP A 59 22.08 6.40 7.88
N VAL A 60 23.04 5.79 7.19
CA VAL A 60 24.05 6.47 6.37
C VAL A 60 24.10 5.81 5.00
N ARG A 61 23.98 6.60 3.93
CA ARG A 61 24.13 6.15 2.54
C ARG A 61 25.01 7.13 1.78
N GLY A 62 26.27 6.77 1.57
CA GLY A 62 27.24 7.74 1.02
C GLY A 62 27.38 8.96 1.93
N VAL A 63 26.93 10.13 1.48
CA VAL A 63 26.93 11.40 2.26
C VAL A 63 25.59 11.71 2.93
N GLU A 64 24.53 10.96 2.60
CA GLU A 64 23.20 11.16 3.16
C GLU A 64 23.10 10.50 4.55
N VAL A 65 22.51 11.23 5.49
CA VAL A 65 22.34 10.80 6.88
C VAL A 65 20.92 11.14 7.33
N GLY A 66 20.22 10.18 7.91
CA GLY A 66 18.88 10.38 8.44
C GLY A 66 18.60 9.57 9.69
N ASN A 67 17.55 9.94 10.42
CA ASN A 67 17.11 9.19 11.60
C ASN A 67 16.07 8.14 11.20
N PHE A 68 16.00 7.03 11.93
CA PHE A 68 14.93 6.05 11.76
C PHE A 68 14.41 5.54 13.11
N THR A 69 13.15 5.09 13.09
CA THR A 69 12.53 4.33 14.18
C THR A 69 11.89 3.07 13.60
N LEU A 70 12.46 1.91 13.94
CA LEU A 70 11.98 0.58 13.59
C LEU A 70 11.22 -0.02 14.77
N HIS A 71 9.89 -0.04 14.69
CA HIS A 71 9.08 -0.70 15.71
C HIS A 71 9.18 -2.22 15.59
N ARG A 72 9.34 -2.92 16.72
CA ARG A 72 9.20 -4.38 16.81
C ARG A 72 7.73 -4.72 16.58
N THR A 73 7.38 -4.99 15.32
CA THR A 73 6.02 -5.45 15.00
C THR A 73 5.91 -6.93 15.38
N LYS A 74 5.13 -7.23 16.43
CA LYS A 74 4.63 -8.59 16.69
C LYS A 74 3.51 -8.99 15.71
N ARG A 75 3.38 -8.33 14.55
CA ARG A 75 2.32 -8.65 13.59
C ARG A 75 2.75 -9.88 12.84
N ALA A 76 2.26 -11.01 13.32
CA ALA A 76 2.43 -12.27 12.61
C ALA A 76 1.50 -12.24 11.39
N PRO A 77 1.94 -12.71 10.21
CA PRO A 77 1.07 -12.83 9.05
C PRO A 77 -0.18 -13.65 9.40
N MET A 78 -1.31 -13.37 8.75
CA MET A 78 -2.53 -14.13 8.95
C MET A 78 -2.29 -15.63 8.67
N PRO A 79 -2.76 -16.53 9.55
CA PRO A 79 -2.66 -17.97 9.30
C PRO A 79 -3.61 -18.38 8.16
N PRO A 80 -3.39 -19.54 7.51
CA PRO A 80 -4.27 -20.03 6.44
C PRO A 80 -5.76 -20.12 6.84
N LEU A 81 -6.05 -20.41 8.11
CA LEU A 81 -7.42 -20.47 8.65
C LEU A 81 -8.15 -19.13 8.63
N ALA A 82 -7.44 -17.99 8.53
CA ALA A 82 -8.08 -16.68 8.40
C ALA A 82 -8.73 -16.45 7.03
N PHE A 83 -8.62 -17.40 6.10
CA PHE A 83 -9.17 -17.31 4.75
C PHE A 83 -10.19 -18.42 4.50
N SER A 84 -11.46 -18.03 4.37
CA SER A 84 -12.55 -18.99 4.17
C SER A 84 -12.75 -19.39 2.72
N ARG A 85 -12.34 -18.53 1.77
CA ARG A 85 -12.51 -18.76 0.33
C ARG A 85 -11.16 -18.63 -0.37
N VAL A 86 -10.72 -19.75 -0.94
CA VAL A 86 -9.40 -19.89 -1.57
C VAL A 86 -9.58 -20.63 -2.88
N ASN A 87 -9.08 -20.10 -3.99
CA ASN A 87 -8.96 -20.86 -5.22
C ASN A 87 -7.86 -21.92 -5.09
N ARG A 88 -8.19 -23.09 -4.54
CA ARG A 88 -7.23 -24.17 -4.26
C ARG A 88 -6.61 -24.79 -5.52
N GLY A 89 -7.15 -24.49 -6.70
CA GLY A 89 -6.56 -24.88 -7.97
C GLY A 89 -5.23 -24.18 -8.23
N TYR A 90 -5.09 -22.91 -7.81
CA TYR A 90 -3.94 -22.07 -8.14
C TYR A 90 -3.29 -21.35 -6.95
N ILE A 91 -3.94 -21.36 -5.78
CA ILE A 91 -3.39 -20.81 -4.53
C ILE A 91 -3.03 -21.94 -3.57
N ARG A 92 -1.80 -21.87 -3.05
CA ARG A 92 -1.31 -22.72 -1.96
C ARG A 92 -0.75 -21.87 -0.82
N PHE A 93 -0.71 -22.44 0.37
CA PHE A 93 -0.03 -21.83 1.51
C PHE A 93 1.30 -22.55 1.75
N ALA A 94 2.39 -21.78 1.81
CA ALA A 94 3.71 -22.24 2.25
C ALA A 94 4.01 -21.62 3.63
N GLY A 95 3.67 -22.35 4.69
CA GLY A 95 3.57 -21.75 6.02
C GLY A 95 2.43 -20.72 6.05
N ARG A 96 2.76 -19.45 6.26
CA ARG A 96 1.78 -18.33 6.25
C ARG A 96 1.75 -17.52 4.96
N SER A 97 2.65 -17.79 4.02
CA SER A 97 2.63 -17.08 2.73
C SER A 97 1.64 -17.71 1.77
N VAL A 98 0.94 -16.85 1.05
CA VAL A 98 0.09 -17.20 -0.10
C VAL A 98 1.00 -17.30 -1.32
N VAL A 99 0.94 -18.42 -2.02
CA VAL A 99 1.79 -18.74 -3.18
C VAL A 99 0.89 -19.05 -4.37
N PHE A 100 1.18 -18.41 -5.50
CA PHE A 100 0.56 -18.75 -6.77
C PHE A 100 1.27 -19.94 -7.43
N THR A 101 0.47 -20.86 -7.95
CA THR A 101 0.94 -22.14 -8.52
C THR A 101 0.36 -22.41 -9.92
N GLY A 102 -0.42 -21.47 -10.47
CA GLY A 102 -0.92 -21.55 -11.83
C GLY A 102 0.09 -21.04 -12.86
N THR A 103 -0.37 -20.96 -14.11
CA THR A 103 0.43 -20.42 -15.22
C THR A 103 -0.23 -19.18 -15.82
N ASN A 104 -1.45 -19.36 -16.33
CA ASN A 104 -2.25 -18.31 -16.98
C ASN A 104 -3.62 -18.13 -16.30
N GLN A 105 -3.83 -18.76 -15.15
CA GLN A 105 -5.09 -18.67 -14.39
C GLN A 105 -5.00 -17.60 -13.31
N ILE A 106 -6.13 -17.33 -12.65
CA ILE A 106 -6.19 -16.37 -11.55
C ILE A 106 -6.50 -17.14 -10.28
N GLY A 107 -5.73 -16.86 -9.24
CA GLY A 107 -5.96 -17.40 -7.91
C GLY A 107 -6.36 -16.31 -6.94
N VAL A 108 -7.57 -16.38 -6.39
CA VAL A 108 -8.03 -15.46 -5.34
C VAL A 108 -8.02 -16.15 -3.98
N VAL A 109 -7.62 -15.40 -2.96
CA VAL A 109 -7.83 -15.71 -1.55
C VAL A 109 -8.62 -14.58 -0.88
N GLN A 110 -9.65 -14.94 -0.12
CA GLN A 110 -10.53 -14.00 0.57
C GLN A 110 -10.63 -14.36 2.05
N ALA A 111 -10.57 -13.33 2.89
CA ALA A 111 -10.64 -13.46 4.35
C ALA A 111 -11.96 -14.10 4.81
N GLU A 112 -11.92 -14.76 5.96
CA GLU A 112 -13.10 -15.33 6.62
C GLU A 112 -14.02 -14.26 7.20
N LYS A 113 -13.43 -13.23 7.80
CA LYS A 113 -14.14 -12.13 8.46
C LYS A 113 -14.17 -10.90 7.55
N PRO A 114 -15.27 -10.12 7.57
CA PRO A 114 -15.32 -8.86 6.83
C PRO A 114 -14.46 -7.80 7.52
N LEU A 115 -14.13 -6.75 6.78
CA LEU A 115 -13.58 -5.53 7.36
C LEU A 115 -14.70 -4.79 8.12
N THR A 116 -14.37 -4.26 9.29
CA THR A 116 -15.31 -3.54 10.19
C THR A 116 -14.69 -2.23 10.66
N ALA A 117 -15.40 -1.42 11.44
CA ALA A 117 -14.83 -0.21 12.02
C ALA A 117 -13.63 -0.50 12.95
N GLU A 118 -13.63 -1.66 13.62
CA GLU A 118 -12.58 -2.10 14.54
C GLU A 118 -11.37 -2.70 13.82
N SER A 119 -11.61 -3.40 12.70
CA SER A 119 -10.58 -3.96 11.82
C SER A 119 -10.81 -3.51 10.37
N PRO A 120 -10.58 -2.21 10.05
CA PRO A 120 -10.96 -1.64 8.75
C PRO A 120 -9.90 -1.83 7.68
N TYR A 121 -8.72 -2.35 8.02
CA TYR A 121 -7.53 -2.29 7.18
C TYR A 121 -6.69 -3.56 7.27
N TYR A 122 -6.03 -3.89 6.18
CA TYR A 122 -5.10 -5.02 6.09
C TYR A 122 -3.95 -4.68 5.13
N GLU A 123 -2.84 -5.39 5.27
CA GLU A 123 -1.62 -5.18 4.48
C GLU A 123 -1.20 -6.44 3.74
N VAL A 124 -0.68 -6.27 2.53
CA VAL A 124 -0.09 -7.32 1.69
C VAL A 124 1.36 -6.98 1.45
N GLN A 125 2.27 -7.83 1.93
CA GLN A 125 3.70 -7.74 1.64
C GLN A 125 4.06 -8.64 0.46
N VAL A 126 4.67 -8.07 -0.57
CA VAL A 126 5.17 -8.81 -1.73
C VAL A 126 6.51 -9.46 -1.38
N LEU A 127 6.52 -10.77 -1.17
CA LEU A 127 7.76 -11.52 -0.91
C LEU A 127 8.52 -11.82 -2.20
N ASP A 128 7.78 -12.21 -3.24
CA ASP A 128 8.27 -12.45 -4.59
C ASP A 128 7.23 -11.88 -5.55
N LYS A 129 7.67 -10.99 -6.44
CA LYS A 129 6.79 -10.38 -7.43
C LYS A 129 6.44 -11.33 -8.58
N GLY A 130 7.08 -12.51 -8.64
CA GLY A 130 6.97 -13.40 -9.77
C GLY A 130 7.44 -12.74 -11.06
N ARG A 131 6.78 -13.08 -12.17
CA ARG A 131 7.13 -12.53 -13.48
C ARG A 131 6.67 -11.09 -13.62
N ASP A 132 5.41 -10.82 -13.32
CA ASP A 132 4.72 -9.60 -13.75
C ASP A 132 4.21 -8.74 -12.58
N CYS A 133 4.27 -9.23 -11.34
CA CYS A 133 3.63 -8.59 -10.18
C CYS A 133 2.12 -8.38 -10.39
N ALA A 134 1.47 -9.32 -11.07
CA ALA A 134 0.03 -9.36 -11.35
C ALA A 134 -0.76 -9.73 -10.10
N ILE A 135 -0.61 -8.88 -9.08
CA ILE A 135 -1.17 -9.02 -7.75
C ILE A 135 -2.22 -7.92 -7.58
N ALA A 136 -3.45 -8.29 -7.20
CA ALA A 136 -4.50 -7.34 -6.88
C ALA A 136 -4.81 -7.35 -5.38
N VAL A 137 -4.95 -6.16 -4.80
CA VAL A 137 -5.29 -5.95 -3.38
C VAL A 137 -6.55 -5.10 -3.30
N GLY A 138 -7.60 -5.63 -2.67
CA GLY A 138 -8.85 -4.91 -2.57
C GLY A 138 -9.87 -5.56 -1.67
N VAL A 139 -11.13 -5.26 -1.95
CA VAL A 139 -12.27 -5.79 -1.22
C VAL A 139 -13.33 -6.31 -2.18
N ALA A 140 -14.04 -7.34 -1.75
CA ALA A 140 -15.15 -7.90 -2.51
C ALA A 140 -16.24 -8.45 -1.59
N HIS A 141 -17.45 -8.60 -2.12
CA HIS A 141 -18.52 -9.32 -1.45
C HIS A 141 -18.16 -10.81 -1.24
N ARG A 142 -18.89 -11.48 -0.34
CA ARG A 142 -18.60 -12.86 0.10
C ARG A 142 -18.53 -13.88 -1.04
N ASP A 143 -19.35 -13.73 -2.07
CA ASP A 143 -19.51 -14.72 -3.14
C ASP A 143 -18.73 -14.37 -4.42
N TYR A 144 -17.76 -13.46 -4.32
CA TYR A 144 -16.96 -13.03 -5.46
C TYR A 144 -16.28 -14.24 -6.17
N PRO A 145 -16.25 -14.29 -7.51
CA PRO A 145 -15.59 -15.38 -8.25
C PRO A 145 -14.10 -15.45 -7.91
N LEU A 146 -13.59 -16.66 -7.67
CA LEU A 146 -12.20 -16.87 -7.23
C LEU A 146 -11.20 -17.06 -8.38
N ASP A 147 -11.68 -16.94 -9.62
CA ASP A 147 -10.97 -17.04 -10.89
C ASP A 147 -10.99 -15.72 -11.68
N GLN A 148 -11.33 -14.62 -11.01
CA GLN A 148 -11.33 -13.26 -11.55
C GLN A 148 -10.58 -12.34 -10.59
N MET A 149 -9.78 -11.40 -11.11
CA MET A 149 -9.11 -10.43 -10.24
C MET A 149 -10.17 -9.55 -9.55
N PRO A 150 -10.06 -9.27 -8.23
CA PRO A 150 -10.87 -8.27 -7.55
C PRO A 150 -10.90 -6.94 -8.33
N GLY A 151 -12.05 -6.26 -8.34
CA GLY A 151 -12.29 -5.06 -9.11
C GLY A 151 -12.85 -5.29 -10.52
N TRP A 152 -12.72 -6.51 -11.09
CA TRP A 152 -13.22 -6.79 -12.45
C TRP A 152 -14.71 -7.06 -12.53
N ARG A 153 -15.32 -7.56 -11.44
CA ARG A 153 -16.74 -7.92 -11.38
C ARG A 153 -17.47 -7.14 -10.29
N ASN A 154 -18.80 -7.13 -10.38
CA ASN A 154 -19.68 -6.39 -9.48
C ASN A 154 -19.40 -6.72 -7.99
N GLY A 155 -19.65 -5.75 -7.11
CA GLY A 155 -19.44 -5.90 -5.68
C GLY A 155 -17.97 -6.01 -5.27
N SER A 156 -17.04 -5.49 -6.08
CA SER A 156 -15.60 -5.48 -5.77
C SER A 156 -14.87 -4.24 -6.29
N ILE A 157 -13.77 -3.90 -5.63
CA ILE A 157 -12.84 -2.84 -6.02
C ILE A 157 -11.43 -3.23 -5.58
N ALA A 158 -10.43 -2.98 -6.42
CA ALA A 158 -9.04 -3.31 -6.09
C ALA A 158 -8.03 -2.46 -6.85
N TYR A 159 -6.87 -2.32 -6.24
CA TYR A 159 -5.66 -1.78 -6.84
C TYR A 159 -4.80 -2.93 -7.37
N HIS A 160 -4.40 -2.84 -8.64
CA HIS A 160 -3.61 -3.86 -9.34
C HIS A 160 -2.16 -3.39 -9.45
N MET A 161 -1.24 -4.20 -8.93
CA MET A 161 0.16 -3.82 -8.73
C MET A 161 1.00 -3.82 -10.02
N ASP A 162 0.59 -4.55 -11.05
CA ASP A 162 1.32 -4.70 -12.31
C ASP A 162 1.18 -3.47 -13.23
N ASP A 163 0.07 -2.75 -13.13
CA ASP A 163 -0.22 -1.58 -13.97
C ASP A 163 -0.52 -0.30 -13.17
N GLY A 164 -0.64 -0.41 -11.85
CA GLY A 164 -0.93 0.70 -10.96
C GLY A 164 -2.35 1.23 -11.04
N LYS A 165 -3.26 0.48 -11.65
CA LYS A 165 -4.63 0.95 -11.87
C LYS A 165 -5.60 0.52 -10.78
N LEU A 166 -6.65 1.32 -10.66
CA LEU A 166 -7.83 0.98 -9.87
C LEU A 166 -8.84 0.30 -10.77
N PHE A 167 -9.32 -0.86 -10.37
CA PHE A 167 -10.41 -1.58 -11.01
C PHE A 167 -11.63 -1.55 -10.10
N PHE A 168 -12.75 -1.04 -10.62
CA PHE A 168 -13.96 -0.87 -9.85
C PHE A 168 -15.17 -1.44 -10.59
N GLN A 169 -15.58 -2.64 -10.19
CA GLN A 169 -16.72 -3.41 -10.73
C GLN A 169 -16.72 -3.64 -12.25
N ARG A 170 -15.57 -3.50 -12.92
CA ARG A 170 -15.41 -3.73 -14.36
C ARG A 170 -13.97 -4.05 -14.72
N GLY A 171 -13.78 -4.81 -15.79
CA GLY A 171 -12.46 -5.22 -16.30
C GLY A 171 -11.61 -4.10 -16.93
N GLN A 172 -12.07 -2.84 -16.87
CA GLN A 172 -11.34 -1.69 -17.37
C GLN A 172 -10.86 -0.84 -16.19
N GLY A 173 -9.55 -0.83 -15.95
CA GLY A 173 -8.91 -0.06 -14.90
C GLY A 173 -8.74 1.42 -15.27
N SER A 174 -8.77 2.28 -14.26
CA SER A 174 -8.47 3.71 -14.34
C SER A 174 -7.10 4.02 -13.73
N ARG A 175 -6.48 5.12 -14.16
CA ARG A 175 -5.27 5.65 -13.49
C ARG A 175 -5.56 5.86 -12.00
N PHE A 176 -4.60 5.52 -11.16
CA PHE A 176 -4.78 5.60 -9.71
C PHE A 176 -3.44 5.78 -8.97
N GLY A 177 -2.58 4.76 -9.04
CA GLY A 177 -1.26 4.78 -8.43
C GLY A 177 -0.19 4.31 -9.42
N GLU A 178 0.97 3.98 -8.87
CA GLU A 178 2.08 3.42 -9.65
C GLU A 178 2.09 1.90 -9.64
N LYS A 179 3.04 1.29 -10.35
CA LYS A 179 3.29 -0.14 -10.23
C LYS A 179 3.99 -0.45 -8.90
N CYS A 180 3.69 -1.60 -8.31
CA CYS A 180 4.40 -2.12 -7.15
C CYS A 180 5.36 -3.25 -7.54
N GLY A 181 6.27 -3.58 -6.64
CA GLY A 181 7.28 -4.61 -6.87
C GLY A 181 7.62 -5.40 -5.62
N GLN A 182 8.67 -6.21 -5.76
CA GLN A 182 9.14 -7.06 -4.67
C GLN A 182 9.57 -6.22 -3.47
N GLY A 183 9.12 -6.64 -2.30
CA GLY A 183 9.37 -5.99 -1.02
C GLY A 183 8.31 -4.96 -0.62
N ASP A 184 7.46 -4.47 -1.53
CA ASP A 184 6.47 -3.46 -1.19
C ASP A 184 5.41 -4.02 -0.23
N VAL A 185 4.91 -3.16 0.66
CA VAL A 185 3.68 -3.40 1.43
C VAL A 185 2.59 -2.50 0.90
N VAL A 186 1.54 -3.13 0.38
CA VAL A 186 0.34 -2.44 -0.07
C VAL A 186 -0.77 -2.68 0.95
N GLY A 187 -1.30 -1.61 1.50
CA GLY A 187 -2.46 -1.65 2.37
C GLY A 187 -3.75 -1.40 1.63
N CYS A 188 -4.85 -1.93 2.15
CA CYS A 188 -6.20 -1.64 1.71
C CYS A 188 -7.09 -1.47 2.94
N GLY A 189 -7.83 -0.36 2.99
CA GLY A 189 -8.75 -0.08 4.07
C GLY A 189 -10.10 0.45 3.59
N VAL A 190 -11.09 0.32 4.46
CA VAL A 190 -12.44 0.83 4.24
C VAL A 190 -12.75 1.96 5.23
N GLU A 191 -13.45 2.97 4.76
CA GLU A 191 -14.08 3.99 5.59
C GLU A 191 -15.58 3.72 5.60
N LEU A 192 -16.15 3.54 6.79
CA LEU A 192 -17.58 3.27 6.97
C LEU A 192 -18.30 4.56 7.40
N SER A 193 -19.62 4.60 7.24
CA SER A 193 -20.45 5.66 7.80
C SER A 193 -20.31 5.71 9.33
N GLU A 194 -20.71 6.82 9.95
CA GLU A 194 -20.72 6.94 11.41
C GLU A 194 -21.54 5.84 12.10
N ARG A 195 -22.59 5.35 11.43
CA ARG A 195 -23.42 4.24 11.92
C ARG A 195 -22.81 2.87 11.65
N GLY A 196 -21.73 2.79 10.87
CA GLY A 196 -21.08 1.53 10.46
C GLY A 196 -21.93 0.68 9.50
N ASP A 197 -23.03 1.21 8.98
CA ASP A 197 -24.04 0.47 8.19
C ASP A 197 -23.80 0.53 6.68
N SER A 198 -22.89 1.40 6.23
CA SER A 198 -22.61 1.65 4.83
C SER A 198 -21.15 2.01 4.62
N ILE A 199 -20.66 1.76 3.42
CA ILE A 199 -19.30 2.13 3.02
C ILE A 199 -19.27 3.53 2.41
N VAL A 200 -18.33 4.35 2.88
CA VAL A 200 -18.05 5.69 2.35
C VAL A 200 -17.00 5.61 1.27
N SER A 201 -15.84 5.02 1.59
CA SER A 201 -14.72 4.93 0.66
C SER A 201 -13.89 3.65 0.87
N VAL A 202 -13.09 3.30 -0.13
CA VAL A 202 -11.97 2.37 0.01
C VAL A 202 -10.70 3.13 -0.30
N TYR A 203 -9.63 2.89 0.46
CA TYR A 203 -8.34 3.53 0.26
C TYR A 203 -7.20 2.51 0.25
N TRP A 204 -6.10 2.93 -0.37
CA TRP A 204 -4.90 2.11 -0.48
C TRP A 204 -3.69 2.88 -0.01
N THR A 205 -2.74 2.16 0.54
CA THR A 205 -1.44 2.68 0.95
C THR A 205 -0.33 1.87 0.29
N ARG A 206 0.83 2.50 0.13
CA ARG A 206 2.06 1.83 -0.26
C ARG A 206 3.14 2.25 0.71
N ASN A 207 3.76 1.28 1.37
CA ASN A 207 4.86 1.47 2.32
C ASN A 207 4.52 2.49 3.44
N GLY A 208 3.24 2.53 3.84
CA GLY A 208 2.73 3.42 4.89
C GLY A 208 2.18 4.76 4.39
N GLU A 209 2.37 5.11 3.13
CA GLU A 209 1.88 6.37 2.54
C GLU A 209 0.59 6.15 1.73
N LEU A 210 -0.31 7.13 1.74
CA LEU A 210 -1.57 7.06 1.00
C LEU A 210 -1.32 7.10 -0.51
N VAL A 211 -1.82 6.09 -1.24
CA VAL A 211 -1.85 6.10 -2.72
C VAL A 211 -3.05 6.90 -3.21
N GLY A 212 -4.22 6.64 -2.61
CA GLY A 212 -5.46 7.31 -2.97
C GLY A 212 -6.66 6.63 -2.32
N ARG A 213 -7.83 7.23 -2.52
CA ARG A 213 -9.12 6.67 -2.09
C ARG A 213 -10.06 6.56 -3.27
N GLU A 214 -11.17 5.86 -3.15
CA GLU A 214 -12.28 5.90 -4.11
C GLU A 214 -13.59 5.93 -3.32
N LEU A 215 -14.46 6.90 -3.64
CA LEU A 215 -15.78 6.99 -3.04
C LEU A 215 -16.67 5.85 -3.52
N CYS A 216 -17.24 5.13 -2.56
CA CYS A 216 -18.00 3.90 -2.80
C CYS A 216 -19.45 3.98 -2.30
N VAL A 217 -19.89 5.16 -1.84
CA VAL A 217 -21.27 5.41 -1.37
C VAL A 217 -22.28 4.90 -2.41
N SER A 218 -23.22 4.07 -1.95
CA SER A 218 -24.25 3.41 -2.76
C SER A 218 -23.74 2.51 -3.91
N SER A 219 -22.43 2.41 -4.11
CA SER A 219 -21.81 1.65 -5.19
C SER A 219 -21.36 0.27 -4.71
N LEU A 220 -20.92 0.14 -3.46
CA LEU A 220 -20.61 -1.14 -2.82
C LEU A 220 -21.55 -1.38 -1.64
N GLN A 221 -21.82 -2.67 -1.38
CA GLN A 221 -22.66 -3.11 -0.27
C GLN A 221 -21.81 -3.89 0.73
N LEU A 222 -22.01 -3.61 2.03
CA LEU A 222 -21.43 -4.39 3.12
C LEU A 222 -22.19 -5.73 3.26
N PRO A 223 -21.56 -6.78 3.80
CA PRO A 223 -20.17 -6.84 4.26
C PRO A 223 -19.15 -7.00 3.11
N LEU A 224 -17.97 -6.42 3.29
CA LEU A 224 -16.84 -6.50 2.36
C LEU A 224 -15.67 -7.22 3.01
N TYR A 225 -15.00 -8.08 2.23
CA TYR A 225 -13.94 -8.95 2.72
C TYR A 225 -12.63 -8.63 2.01
N ALA A 226 -11.53 -8.60 2.78
CA ALA A 226 -10.19 -8.52 2.24
C ALA A 226 -9.98 -9.61 1.19
N SER A 227 -9.67 -9.20 -0.04
CA SER A 227 -9.58 -10.09 -1.21
C SER A 227 -8.28 -9.78 -1.95
N VAL A 228 -7.42 -10.80 -2.06
CA VAL A 228 -6.11 -10.71 -2.71
C VAL A 228 -6.05 -11.73 -3.84
N ALA A 229 -5.57 -11.31 -5.01
CA ALA A 229 -5.43 -12.19 -6.16
C ALA A 229 -4.00 -12.20 -6.67
N LEU A 230 -3.59 -13.35 -7.18
CA LEU A 230 -2.31 -13.61 -7.81
C LEU A 230 -2.56 -14.26 -9.18
N HIS A 231 -1.67 -14.02 -10.14
CA HIS A 231 -1.83 -14.46 -11.52
C HIS A 231 -0.52 -14.90 -12.20
N SER A 232 0.62 -14.27 -11.90
CA SER A 232 1.87 -14.59 -12.60
C SER A 232 2.72 -15.61 -11.84
N HIS A 233 3.41 -16.46 -12.59
CA HIS A 233 4.27 -17.51 -12.04
C HIS A 233 5.30 -16.94 -11.05
N GLY A 234 5.41 -17.56 -9.87
CA GLY A 234 6.38 -17.21 -8.82
C GLY A 234 5.86 -16.22 -7.78
N GLU A 235 4.68 -15.63 -7.99
CA GLU A 235 4.12 -14.67 -7.03
C GLU A 235 3.91 -15.28 -5.65
N ARG A 236 4.38 -14.54 -4.64
CA ARG A 236 4.28 -14.94 -3.25
C ARG A 236 4.10 -13.72 -2.36
N VAL A 237 3.10 -13.78 -1.48
CA VAL A 237 2.78 -12.67 -0.57
C VAL A 237 2.54 -13.14 0.86
N LEU A 238 2.69 -12.21 1.81
CA LEU A 238 2.16 -12.32 3.17
C LEU A 238 1.01 -11.33 3.32
N ILE A 239 -0.01 -11.70 4.08
CA ILE A 239 -1.15 -10.82 4.36
C ILE A 239 -1.23 -10.64 5.88
N PHE A 240 -1.47 -9.42 6.35
CA PHE A 240 -1.49 -9.04 7.75
C PHE A 240 -2.79 -8.33 8.10
N GLU A 241 -3.34 -8.66 9.27
CA GLU A 241 -4.26 -7.75 9.95
C GLU A 241 -3.44 -6.59 10.55
N ALA A 242 -3.86 -5.36 10.26
CA ALA A 242 -3.11 -4.17 10.57
C ALA A 242 -4.08 -3.03 10.96
N PRO A 243 -3.76 -2.18 11.95
CA PRO A 243 -4.37 -0.87 12.01
C PRO A 243 -3.91 -0.01 10.83
N PRO A 244 -4.75 0.95 10.37
CA PRO A 244 -4.36 1.95 9.39
C PRO A 244 -3.09 2.70 9.83
N PRO A 245 -2.20 3.08 8.89
CA PRO A 245 -0.99 3.82 9.25
C PRO A 245 -1.31 5.21 9.84
N PRO A 246 -0.57 5.67 10.87
CA PRO A 246 -0.81 6.95 11.52
C PRO A 246 -0.71 8.18 10.59
N SER A 247 0.02 8.05 9.47
CA SER A 247 0.13 9.06 8.41
C SER A 247 -1.23 9.43 7.82
N LEU A 248 -2.21 8.52 7.82
CA LEU A 248 -3.57 8.78 7.33
C LEU A 248 -4.39 9.71 8.23
N GLY A 249 -4.06 9.77 9.53
CA GLY A 249 -4.73 10.63 10.50
C GLY A 249 -4.12 12.03 10.62
N ARG A 250 -3.17 12.41 9.76
CA ARG A 250 -2.58 13.75 9.77
C ARG A 250 -3.44 14.72 8.96
N ASP A 251 -4.42 15.31 9.63
CA ASP A 251 -5.11 16.55 9.21
C ASP A 251 -4.20 17.81 9.25
N ALA A 252 -2.86 17.71 9.21
CA ALA A 252 -2.02 18.82 9.70
C ALA A 252 -0.69 19.07 8.98
N VAL A 253 -0.56 18.71 7.70
CA VAL A 253 0.46 19.37 6.85
C VAL A 253 -0.25 19.86 5.59
N GLU A 254 -0.45 21.17 5.50
CA GLU A 254 -0.86 21.79 4.25
C GLU A 254 0.29 21.62 3.26
N PHE A 255 0.18 20.60 2.40
CA PHE A 255 1.07 20.47 1.27
C PHE A 255 0.87 21.67 0.35
N VAL A 256 1.96 22.24 -0.16
CA VAL A 256 1.91 23.34 -1.12
C VAL A 256 2.53 22.89 -2.45
N ASN A 257 1.94 23.32 -3.55
CA ASN A 257 2.49 23.08 -4.89
C ASN A 257 3.69 24.00 -5.20
N SER A 258 4.27 23.88 -6.40
CA SER A 258 5.43 24.69 -6.82
C SER A 258 5.15 26.19 -6.91
N SER A 259 3.87 26.59 -6.87
CA SER A 259 3.43 27.98 -6.82
C SER A 259 3.10 28.46 -5.39
N GLY A 260 3.37 27.63 -4.38
CA GLY A 260 3.12 27.96 -2.97
C GLY A 260 1.65 27.87 -2.56
N HIS A 261 0.77 27.30 -3.38
CA HIS A 261 -0.64 27.16 -3.05
C HIS A 261 -0.90 25.85 -2.30
N PRO A 262 -1.69 25.87 -1.21
CA PRO A 262 -2.13 24.66 -0.55
C PRO A 262 -2.87 23.75 -1.52
N VAL A 263 -2.57 22.45 -1.47
CA VAL A 263 -3.22 21.42 -2.29
C VAL A 263 -3.95 20.42 -1.42
N LYS A 264 -5.06 19.92 -1.95
CA LYS A 264 -5.87 18.86 -1.33
C LYS A 264 -6.16 17.78 -2.35
N LEU A 265 -6.28 16.53 -1.92
CA LEU A 265 -6.77 15.47 -2.79
C LEU A 265 -8.18 15.81 -3.26
N GLY A 266 -8.47 15.47 -4.52
CA GLY A 266 -9.82 15.55 -5.06
C GLY A 266 -10.79 14.74 -4.22
N THR A 267 -12.04 15.19 -4.18
CA THR A 267 -13.11 14.49 -3.47
C THR A 267 -14.00 13.70 -4.42
N ASP A 268 -13.94 14.00 -5.72
CA ASP A 268 -14.83 13.39 -6.70
C ASP A 268 -14.28 12.09 -7.26
N ARG A 269 -15.21 11.25 -7.71
CA ARG A 269 -14.93 9.91 -8.24
C ARG A 269 -13.89 9.97 -9.37
N GLY A 270 -12.86 9.13 -9.28
CA GLY A 270 -11.77 9.10 -10.26
C GLY A 270 -10.77 10.26 -10.15
N CYS A 271 -10.95 11.20 -9.22
CA CYS A 271 -10.06 12.33 -8.98
C CYS A 271 -9.46 12.31 -7.57
N THR A 272 -9.82 11.32 -6.77
CA THR A 272 -9.45 11.12 -5.36
C THR A 272 -7.99 10.70 -5.11
N HIS A 273 -7.22 10.50 -6.17
CA HIS A 273 -5.77 10.28 -6.15
C HIS A 273 -4.98 11.49 -6.71
N LEU A 274 -5.70 12.55 -7.10
CA LEU A 274 -5.14 13.76 -7.71
C LEU A 274 -5.19 14.94 -6.74
N TYR A 275 -4.11 15.71 -6.65
CA TYR A 275 -4.05 16.94 -5.84
C TYR A 275 -4.53 18.17 -6.62
N TYR A 276 -5.29 19.05 -5.97
CA TYR A 276 -5.83 20.28 -6.55
C TYR A 276 -5.66 21.45 -5.58
N CYS A 277 -5.31 22.63 -6.10
CA CYS A 277 -5.16 23.85 -5.30
C CYS A 277 -6.42 24.74 -5.28
N GLY A 278 -7.42 24.48 -6.11
CA GLY A 278 -8.63 25.30 -6.22
C GLY A 278 -8.43 26.68 -6.84
N GLN A 279 -7.21 27.07 -7.21
CA GLN A 279 -6.90 28.38 -7.76
C GLN A 279 -7.39 28.53 -9.20
N ARG A 280 -7.73 29.76 -9.62
CA ARG A 280 -8.00 30.08 -11.03
C ARG A 280 -6.75 29.78 -11.85
N ALA A 281 -6.88 28.85 -12.78
CA ALA A 281 -5.75 28.35 -13.56
C ALA A 281 -5.91 28.56 -15.07
N GLY A 282 -7.07 29.06 -15.53
CA GLY A 282 -7.33 29.33 -16.94
C GLY A 282 -7.28 28.09 -17.84
N VAL A 283 -7.25 26.88 -17.26
CA VAL A 283 -7.08 25.64 -18.01
C VAL A 283 -8.43 25.25 -18.62
N GLY A 284 -8.50 25.25 -19.94
CA GLY A 284 -9.70 24.91 -20.70
C GLY A 284 -10.76 26.02 -20.82
N ARG A 285 -10.94 26.89 -19.81
CA ARG A 285 -11.81 28.09 -19.87
C ARG A 285 -11.23 29.24 -19.03
N PRO A 286 -11.53 30.52 -19.37
CA PRO A 286 -11.00 31.70 -18.66
C PRO A 286 -11.32 31.75 -17.16
N ASP A 287 -12.46 31.16 -16.75
CA ASP A 287 -12.92 31.13 -15.36
C ASP A 287 -12.70 29.78 -14.65
N ALA A 288 -12.05 28.82 -15.33
CA ALA A 288 -11.82 27.49 -14.77
C ALA A 288 -10.84 27.54 -13.58
N THR A 289 -11.17 26.79 -12.54
CA THR A 289 -10.30 26.59 -11.37
C THR A 289 -9.69 25.19 -11.38
N CYS A 290 -8.51 25.06 -10.82
CA CYS A 290 -7.85 23.77 -10.64
C CYS A 290 -8.67 22.91 -9.68
N GLY A 291 -9.46 21.96 -10.18
CA GLY A 291 -10.31 21.14 -9.33
C GLY A 291 -11.31 20.31 -10.11
N PRO A 292 -11.60 19.07 -9.67
CA PRO A 292 -12.35 18.07 -10.44
C PRO A 292 -13.72 18.54 -10.98
N ASN A 293 -14.35 19.54 -10.32
CA ASN A 293 -15.64 20.11 -10.72
C ASN A 293 -15.57 21.39 -11.57
N SER A 294 -14.39 21.99 -11.74
CA SER A 294 -14.24 23.34 -12.33
C SER A 294 -13.04 23.52 -13.27
N GLY A 295 -12.26 22.46 -13.52
CA GLY A 295 -11.12 22.44 -14.46
C GLY A 295 -10.15 21.29 -14.17
N PRO A 296 -9.27 20.88 -15.11
CA PRO A 296 -8.26 19.85 -14.83
C PRO A 296 -7.25 20.33 -13.76
N GLN A 297 -6.31 19.46 -13.36
CA GLN A 297 -5.16 19.91 -12.57
C GLN A 297 -4.46 21.08 -13.30
N CYS A 298 -4.03 22.09 -12.54
CA CYS A 298 -3.15 23.11 -13.09
C CYS A 298 -1.71 22.59 -13.18
N PRO A 299 -0.84 23.17 -14.04
CA PRO A 299 0.54 22.70 -14.20
C PRO A 299 1.32 22.61 -12.88
N SER A 300 1.04 23.52 -11.93
CA SER A 300 1.67 23.49 -10.60
C SER A 300 1.24 22.29 -9.77
N CYS A 301 -0.04 21.90 -9.84
CA CYS A 301 -0.54 20.69 -9.17
C CYS A 301 -0.11 19.40 -9.88
N GLU A 302 0.06 19.42 -11.21
CA GLU A 302 0.63 18.28 -11.95
C GLU A 302 2.09 18.03 -11.53
N VAL A 303 2.92 19.08 -11.45
CA VAL A 303 4.30 18.98 -10.95
C VAL A 303 4.33 18.50 -9.49
N PHE A 304 3.43 19.02 -8.65
CA PHE A 304 3.32 18.54 -7.27
C PHE A 304 2.91 17.06 -7.20
N GLN A 305 1.99 16.63 -8.07
CA GLN A 305 1.58 15.22 -8.18
C GLN A 305 2.78 14.34 -8.50
N GLU A 306 3.59 14.70 -9.50
CA GLU A 306 4.83 13.98 -9.84
C GLU A 306 5.84 13.99 -8.69
N TYR A 307 5.97 15.10 -7.97
CA TYR A 307 6.83 15.19 -6.79
C TYR A 307 6.41 14.24 -5.66
N VAL A 308 5.12 14.21 -5.28
CA VAL A 308 4.62 13.29 -4.25
C VAL A 308 4.79 11.84 -4.68
N VAL A 309 4.50 11.55 -5.95
CA VAL A 309 4.67 10.23 -6.54
C VAL A 309 6.15 9.81 -6.50
N SER A 310 7.06 10.67 -6.95
CA SER A 310 8.50 10.40 -6.91
C SER A 310 9.05 10.25 -5.48
N ARG A 311 8.56 11.00 -4.49
CA ARG A 311 8.91 10.80 -3.06
C ARG A 311 8.49 9.43 -2.55
N ALA A 312 7.30 8.97 -2.92
CA ALA A 312 6.84 7.63 -2.57
C ALA A 312 7.73 6.52 -3.17
N THR A 313 8.39 6.78 -4.32
CA THR A 313 9.34 5.84 -4.95
C THR A 313 10.77 5.92 -4.41
N SER A 314 11.21 7.11 -3.99
CA SER A 314 12.58 7.37 -3.54
C SER A 314 12.75 7.19 -2.03
N GLY A 315 11.65 7.07 -1.28
CA GLY A 315 11.62 6.81 0.15
C GLY A 315 12.01 8.02 1.03
N ASP A 316 12.46 9.14 0.47
CA ASP A 316 12.98 10.28 1.25
C ASP A 316 11.88 10.96 2.09
N GLY A 317 11.81 10.54 3.36
CA GLY A 317 11.03 11.11 4.46
C GLY A 317 11.77 10.98 5.78
#